data_AF-A0A3N9N3S9-F1
#
_entry.id   AF-A0A3N9N3S9-F1
#
_cell.length_a   1.000
_cell.length_b   1.000
_cell.length_c   1.000
_cell.angle_alpha   90.00
_cell.angle_beta   90.00
_cell.angle_gamma   90.00
#
_symmetry.space_group_name_H-M   'P 1'
#
loop_
_entity.id
_entity.type
_entity.pdbx_description
1 polymer ?
#
loop_
_entity_poly.entity_id
_entity_poly.type
_entity_poly.pdbx_seq_one_letter_code
_entity_poly.pdbx_strand_id
1 'polypeptide(L)'
;MRINCYTVLKGFTLIVVSLLLLGGSLSAKNLIKNGEFDDGLNFWTNGWINTGGGASVTFAVNSDGLLSGQNCWEMNIENGGCVMKCKF
;
A
#
# COMPACT_ATOMS: atom_id res chain seq x y z
N MET A 1 -52.49 26.45 3.13
CA MET A 1 -51.08 26.60 2.74
C MET A 1 -50.80 25.58 1.63
N ARG A 2 -50.71 26.01 0.36
CA ARG A 2 -50.42 25.10 -0.77
C ARG A 2 -48.90 25.01 -0.93
N ILE A 3 -48.32 23.88 -0.56
CA ILE A 3 -46.91 23.62 -0.81
C ILE A 3 -46.77 23.32 -2.31
N ASN A 4 -45.99 24.14 -3.01
CA ASN A 4 -45.80 24.02 -4.45
C ASN A 4 -44.92 22.81 -4.74
N CYS A 5 -45.40 21.89 -5.58
CA CYS A 5 -44.74 20.60 -5.89
C CYS A 5 -43.30 20.81 -6.41
N TYR A 6 -43.07 21.90 -7.14
CA TYR A 6 -41.74 22.30 -7.64
C TYR A 6 -40.74 22.65 -6.53
N THR A 7 -41.20 23.19 -5.40
CA THR A 7 -40.34 23.55 -4.27
C THR A 7 -39.89 22.30 -3.51
N VAL A 8 -40.77 21.29 -3.42
CA VAL A 8 -40.47 20.00 -2.80
C VAL A 8 -39.46 19.22 -3.64
N LEU A 9 -39.64 19.19 -4.97
CA LEU A 9 -38.74 18.49 -5.88
C LEU A 9 -37.31 19.05 -5.81
N LYS A 10 -37.15 20.39 -5.87
CA LYS A 10 -35.85 21.07 -5.80
C LYS A 10 -35.12 20.82 -4.47
N GLY A 11 -35.85 20.86 -3.36
CA GLY A 11 -35.28 20.56 -2.04
C GLY A 11 -34.76 19.13 -1.96
N PHE A 12 -35.52 18.18 -2.51
CA PHE A 12 -35.13 16.77 -2.53
C PHE A 12 -33.88 16.53 -3.40
N THR A 13 -33.79 17.17 -4.57
CA THR A 13 -32.61 17.05 -5.45
C THR A 13 -31.35 17.61 -4.79
N LEU A 14 -31.46 18.75 -4.11
CA LEU A 14 -30.35 19.36 -3.36
C LEU A 14 -29.83 18.45 -2.24
N ILE A 15 -30.75 17.80 -1.50
CA ILE A 15 -30.38 16.87 -0.43
C ILE A 15 -29.64 15.66 -1.00
N VAL A 16 -30.14 15.05 -2.08
CA VAL A 16 -29.50 13.88 -2.70
C VAL A 16 -28.12 14.20 -3.26
N VAL A 17 -27.95 15.34 -3.93
CA VAL A 17 -26.64 15.79 -4.44
C VAL A 17 -25.67 16.08 -3.29
N SER A 18 -26.14 16.71 -2.22
CA SER A 18 -25.31 16.98 -1.04
C SER A 18 -24.88 15.69 -0.34
N LEU A 19 -25.77 14.70 -0.23
CA LEU A 19 -25.45 13.37 0.32
C LEU A 19 -24.44 12.60 -0.55
N LEU A 20 -24.55 12.70 -1.88
CA LEU A 20 -23.59 12.08 -2.81
C LEU A 20 -22.21 12.74 -2.76
N LEU A 21 -22.14 14.06 -2.51
CA LEU A 21 -20.87 14.78 -2.37
C LEU A 21 -20.24 14.61 -0.97
N LEU A 22 -21.05 14.42 0.07
CA LEU A 22 -20.60 14.17 1.45
C LEU A 22 -20.28 12.68 1.71
N GLY A 23 -20.83 11.78 0.90
CA GLY A 23 -20.45 10.38 0.83
C GLY A 23 -19.07 10.25 0.18
N GLY A 24 -18.05 10.82 0.81
CA GLY A 24 -16.67 10.71 0.40
C GLY A 24 -16.33 9.25 0.10
N SER A 25 -15.53 9.06 -0.95
CA SER A 25 -15.05 7.75 -1.40
C SER A 25 -14.66 6.87 -0.22
N LEU A 26 -15.46 5.83 0.05
CA LEU A 26 -15.08 4.72 0.92
C LEU A 26 -13.95 3.95 0.24
N SER A 27 -12.77 4.56 0.19
CA SER A 27 -11.58 3.86 -0.28
C SER A 27 -11.26 2.77 0.73
N ALA A 28 -11.05 1.55 0.25
CA ALA A 28 -10.67 0.44 1.10
C ALA A 28 -9.41 0.84 1.88
N LYS A 29 -9.44 0.65 3.20
CA LYS A 29 -8.28 0.97 4.03
C LYS A 29 -7.12 0.08 3.61
N ASN A 30 -6.01 0.67 3.18
CA ASN A 30 -4.81 -0.08 2.88
C ASN A 30 -4.31 -0.77 4.17
N LEU A 31 -4.23 -2.10 4.14
CA LEU A 31 -3.73 -2.92 5.24
C LEU A 31 -2.21 -2.97 5.23
N ILE A 32 -1.59 -2.81 4.06
CA ILE A 32 -0.15 -2.81 3.89
C ILE A 32 0.36 -1.45 4.34
N LYS A 33 1.13 -1.44 5.43
CA LYS A 33 1.79 -0.24 5.93
C LYS A 33 3.02 0.04 5.08
N ASN A 34 3.22 1.32 4.74
CA ASN A 34 4.38 1.77 3.98
C ASN A 34 4.58 0.96 2.68
N GLY A 35 3.50 0.72 1.92
CA GLY A 35 3.54 -0.09 0.69
C GLY A 35 4.26 0.57 -0.49
N GLU A 36 4.40 1.90 -0.45
CA GLU A 36 5.14 2.68 -1.44
C GLU A 36 6.57 3.01 -1.00
N PHE A 37 7.02 2.54 0.17
CA PHE A 37 8.39 2.73 0.68
C PHE A 37 8.86 4.20 0.86
N ASP A 38 7.91 5.14 0.94
CA ASP A 38 8.21 6.57 1.17
C ASP A 38 8.82 6.85 2.55
N ASP A 39 8.56 5.99 3.54
CA ASP A 39 9.18 6.03 4.87
C ASP A 39 10.36 5.05 4.97
N GLY A 40 11.10 4.87 3.87
CA GLY A 40 12.19 3.92 3.77
C GLY A 40 11.73 2.47 3.92
N LEU A 41 12.54 1.66 4.60
CA LEU A 41 12.22 0.24 4.89
C LEU A 41 11.40 0.06 6.18
N ASN A 42 10.79 1.11 6.73
CA ASN A 42 10.00 1.00 7.95
C ASN A 42 8.88 -0.05 7.77
N PHE A 43 8.69 -0.93 8.76
CA PHE A 43 7.84 -2.14 8.74
C PHE A 43 8.33 -3.32 7.86
N TRP A 44 9.36 -3.15 7.03
CA TRP A 44 9.86 -4.17 6.09
C TRP A 44 11.22 -4.79 6.48
N THR A 45 11.89 -4.29 7.53
CA THR A 45 13.22 -4.77 7.96
C THR A 45 13.22 -5.89 9.02
N ASN A 46 12.08 -6.22 9.63
CA ASN A 46 12.04 -7.10 10.79
C ASN A 46 11.77 -8.57 10.43
N GLY A 47 12.83 -9.37 10.28
CA GLY A 47 12.77 -10.84 10.44
C GLY A 47 11.89 -11.62 9.46
N TRP A 48 11.30 -10.95 8.46
CA TRP A 48 10.48 -11.57 7.42
C TRP A 48 11.28 -12.50 6.51
N ILE A 49 12.56 -12.18 6.30
CA ILE A 49 13.48 -12.95 5.47
C ILE A 49 14.46 -13.69 6.39
N ASN A 50 14.42 -15.02 6.35
CA ASN A 50 15.37 -15.86 7.07
C ASN A 50 16.62 -16.08 6.20
N THR A 51 17.76 -15.53 6.62
CA THR A 51 19.05 -15.70 5.95
C THR A 51 19.91 -16.83 6.56
N GLY A 52 19.28 -17.78 7.27
CA GLY A 52 19.94 -18.97 7.79
C GLY A 52 20.59 -19.84 6.71
N GLY A 53 21.57 -20.67 7.09
CA GLY A 53 22.27 -21.56 6.15
C GLY A 53 23.38 -20.91 5.31
N GLY A 54 23.87 -19.74 5.75
CA GLY A 54 24.96 -19.01 5.10
C GLY A 54 24.52 -18.13 3.94
N ALA A 55 23.22 -17.82 3.83
CA ALA A 55 22.71 -16.86 2.88
C ALA A 55 23.05 -15.42 3.31
N SER A 56 23.40 -14.56 2.35
CA SER A 56 23.61 -13.12 2.56
C SER A 56 22.69 -12.37 1.61
N VAL A 57 21.93 -11.44 2.17
CA VAL A 57 20.97 -10.61 1.45
C VAL A 57 21.08 -9.19 1.97
N THR A 58 21.17 -8.22 1.07
CA THR A 58 21.09 -6.79 1.39
C THR A 58 19.74 -6.22 0.97
N PHE A 59 19.23 -5.29 1.77
CA PHE A 59 17.94 -4.64 1.56
C PHE A 59 18.15 -3.14 1.43
N ALA A 60 17.55 -2.52 0.42
CA ALA A 60 17.61 -1.09 0.18
C ALA A 60 16.27 -0.57 -0.35
N VAL A 61 16.09 0.75 -0.28
CA VAL A 61 15.05 1.43 -1.07
C VAL A 61 15.71 1.95 -2.34
N ASN A 62 15.14 1.58 -3.48
CA ASN A 62 15.51 2.11 -4.77
C ASN A 62 14.47 3.17 -5.18
N SER A 63 14.93 4.29 -5.74
CA SER A 63 14.10 5.45 -6.09
C SER A 63 14.08 5.75 -7.60
N ASP A 64 14.44 4.76 -8.42
CA ASP A 64 14.52 4.88 -9.89
C ASP A 64 13.14 4.99 -10.56
N GLY A 65 12.04 4.95 -9.79
CA GLY A 65 10.68 5.21 -10.28
C GLY A 65 10.15 4.16 -11.26
N LEU A 66 10.57 2.90 -11.10
CA LEU A 66 10.27 1.82 -12.05
C LEU A 66 8.84 1.23 -11.92
N LEU A 67 8.05 1.65 -10.92
CA LEU A 67 6.73 1.09 -10.59
C LEU A 67 5.69 2.20 -10.35
N SER A 68 4.55 1.87 -9.73
CA SER A 68 3.42 2.79 -9.46
C SER A 68 3.74 3.98 -8.57
N GLY A 69 4.94 4.01 -7.98
CA GLY A 69 5.44 5.06 -7.10
C GLY A 69 6.92 5.34 -7.35
N GLN A 70 7.45 6.34 -6.63
CA GLN A 70 8.85 6.76 -6.78
C GLN A 70 9.82 5.72 -6.22
N ASN A 71 9.41 4.99 -5.18
CA ASN A 71 10.27 4.10 -4.42
C ASN A 71 9.84 2.63 -4.56
N CYS A 72 10.80 1.72 -4.46
CA CYS A 72 10.55 0.28 -4.38
C CYS A 72 11.54 -0.40 -3.43
N TRP A 73 11.16 -1.58 -2.93
CA TRP A 73 12.05 -2.41 -2.14
C TRP A 73 13.01 -3.19 -3.04
N GLU A 74 14.30 -2.90 -2.91
CA GLU A 74 15.36 -3.65 -3.58
C GLU A 74 15.93 -4.71 -2.62
N MET A 75 16.02 -5.94 -3.14
CA MET A 75 16.61 -7.07 -2.44
C MET A 75 17.70 -7.67 -3.30
N ASN A 76 18.94 -7.60 -2.81
CA ASN A 76 20.09 -8.16 -3.49
C ASN A 76 20.56 -9.41 -2.77
N ILE A 77 20.52 -10.56 -3.46
CA ILE A 77 21.01 -11.83 -2.94
C ILE A 77 22.49 -11.94 -3.28
N GLU A 78 23.34 -11.77 -2.28
CA GLU A 78 24.79 -11.85 -2.42
C GLU A 78 25.28 -13.30 -2.36
N ASN A 79 24.61 -14.12 -1.56
CA ASN A 79 24.86 -15.56 -1.46
C ASN A 79 23.54 -16.28 -1.13
N GLY A 80 23.16 -17.28 -1.93
CA GLY A 80 21.96 -18.09 -1.69
C GLY A 80 22.09 -19.08 -0.51
N GLY A 81 23.28 -19.18 0.10
CA GLY A 81 23.62 -20.15 1.12
C GLY A 81 23.93 -21.53 0.54
N CYS A 82 24.67 -22.34 1.28
CA CYS A 82 24.84 -23.74 0.96
C CYS A 82 24.72 -24.58 2.24
N VAL A 83 23.70 -25.42 2.33
CA VAL A 83 23.64 -26.45 3.37
C VAL A 83 24.50 -27.63 2.90
N MET A 84 25.82 -27.45 2.83
CA MET A 84 26.72 -28.56 2.50
C MET A 84 27.12 -29.34 3.76
N LYS A 85 26.44 -30.47 3.98
CA LYS A 85 27.08 -31.66 4.59
C LYS A 85 26.72 -32.93 3.82
N CYS A 86 27.15 -33.04 2.57
CA CYS A 86 27.45 -34.36 2.02
C CYS A 86 28.93 -34.63 2.27
N LYS A 87 29.22 -35.38 3.34
CA LYS A 87 30.53 -36.03 3.50
C LYS A 87 30.57 -37.18 2.48
N PHE A 88 31.52 -37.12 1.54
CA PHE A 88 32.03 -38.32 0.87
C PHE A 88 33.20 -38.86 1.69
#